data_AF-A0A1V0PX81-F1
#
_entry.id   AF-A0A1V0PX81-F1
#
_cell.length_a   1.000
_cell.length_b   1.000
_cell.length_c   1.000
_cell.angle_alpha   90.00
_cell.angle_beta   90.00
_cell.angle_gamma   90.00
#
_symmetry.space_group_name_H-M   'P 1'
#
loop_
_entity.id
_entity.type
_entity.pdbx_description
1 polymer ?
#
loop_
_entity_poly.entity_id
_entity_poly.type
_entity_poly.pdbx_seq_one_letter_code
_entity_poly.pdbx_strand_id
1 'polypeptide(L)'
;MKRFALLAAAAVLTLTACNDVRDLAGAKESAAGGDLVTLADRPVTCEASKPACAQLHRIKADACLRLAQNALAVGQAREAMTGARAACALSGYDAALKGMDDGKGTVRAARMEALRVSRVTSRSTSGARGFNTRMGREAATFQSAFPDRDAGPYYRAAARYWEAAFGSSATACADLGAAKTLAAKARTGRSVPDGPAVQDALPKLEQQIAQAAASKGCS
;
A
#
# COMPACT_ATOMS: atom_id res chain seq x y z
N MET A 1 32.41 25.99 -53.69
CA MET A 1 32.90 24.71 -53.12
C MET A 1 32.03 24.36 -51.91
N LYS A 2 31.14 23.37 -52.06
CA LYS A 2 30.21 22.89 -51.02
C LYS A 2 30.89 21.76 -50.24
N ARG A 3 31.03 21.88 -48.92
CA ARG A 3 31.39 20.76 -48.04
C ARG A 3 30.27 20.55 -47.02
N PHE A 4 29.60 19.42 -47.20
CA PHE A 4 28.64 18.82 -46.29
C PHE A 4 29.36 18.37 -45.02
N ALA A 5 28.86 18.76 -43.84
CA ALA A 5 29.18 18.12 -42.57
C ALA A 5 28.00 17.22 -42.19
N LEU A 6 28.12 15.94 -42.54
CA LEU A 6 27.18 14.88 -42.16
C LEU A 6 27.55 14.34 -40.77
N LEU A 7 26.56 14.43 -39.87
CA LEU A 7 26.06 13.35 -38.99
C LEU A 7 27.10 12.38 -38.39
N ALA A 8 27.46 12.63 -37.14
CA ALA A 8 27.92 11.60 -36.20
C ALA A 8 27.05 11.63 -34.95
N ALA A 9 25.83 11.08 -35.06
CA ALA A 9 24.94 10.86 -33.93
C ALA A 9 24.31 9.47 -34.09
N ALA A 10 25.07 8.43 -33.74
CA ALA A 10 24.57 7.06 -33.77
C ALA A 10 25.16 6.23 -32.63
N ALA A 11 24.25 5.53 -31.94
CA ALA A 11 24.44 4.35 -31.09
C ALA A 11 24.94 4.52 -29.63
N VAL A 12 24.09 5.06 -28.73
CA VAL A 12 24.18 4.81 -27.26
C VAL A 12 22.79 4.51 -26.66
N LEU A 13 21.91 3.76 -27.35
CA LEU A 13 20.49 3.65 -26.95
C LEU A 13 19.94 2.24 -26.65
N THR A 14 20.77 1.20 -26.49
CA THR A 14 20.24 -0.18 -26.31
C THR A 14 20.71 -0.94 -25.06
N LEU A 15 21.57 -0.38 -24.21
CA LEU A 15 22.09 -1.11 -23.04
C LEU A 15 21.19 -1.08 -21.79
N THR A 16 20.20 -0.19 -21.72
CA THR A 16 19.37 -0.05 -20.51
C THR A 16 18.37 -1.19 -20.32
N ALA A 17 17.89 -1.80 -21.42
CA ALA A 17 16.85 -2.83 -21.34
C ALA A 17 17.35 -4.17 -20.77
N CYS A 18 18.63 -4.52 -20.97
CA CYS A 18 19.20 -5.77 -20.45
C CYS A 18 19.42 -5.73 -18.93
N ASN A 19 19.74 -4.56 -18.38
CA ASN A 19 19.99 -4.41 -16.94
C ASN A 19 18.68 -4.56 -16.13
N ASP A 20 17.58 -3.97 -16.61
CA ASP A 20 16.27 -4.04 -15.95
C ASP A 20 15.78 -5.50 -15.76
N VAL A 21 16.00 -6.35 -16.75
CA VAL A 21 15.58 -7.77 -16.71
C VAL A 21 16.42 -8.57 -15.72
N ARG A 22 17.74 -8.35 -15.69
CA ARG A 22 18.65 -9.01 -14.75
C ARG A 22 18.37 -8.58 -13.31
N ASP A 23 18.14 -7.29 -13.10
CA ASP A 23 17.80 -6.73 -11.78
C ASP A 23 16.46 -7.28 -11.26
N LEU A 24 15.49 -7.44 -12.16
CA LEU A 24 14.21 -8.06 -11.83
C LEU A 24 14.36 -9.55 -11.49
N ALA A 25 15.17 -10.31 -12.23
CA ALA A 25 15.41 -11.72 -11.94
C ALA A 25 16.05 -11.90 -10.55
N GLY A 26 17.11 -11.13 -10.26
CA GLY A 26 17.73 -11.14 -8.94
C GLY A 26 16.79 -10.65 -7.83
N ALA A 27 15.87 -9.73 -8.10
CA ALA A 27 14.86 -9.31 -7.13
C ALA A 27 13.84 -10.42 -6.83
N LYS A 28 13.41 -11.16 -7.85
CA LYS A 28 12.52 -12.31 -7.67
C LYS A 28 13.18 -13.41 -6.86
N GLU A 29 14.46 -13.68 -7.09
CA GLU A 29 15.24 -14.65 -6.32
C GLU A 29 15.39 -14.22 -4.86
N SER A 30 15.80 -12.97 -4.59
CA SER A 30 15.86 -12.43 -3.22
C SER A 30 14.50 -12.48 -2.51
N ALA A 31 13.41 -12.22 -3.24
CA ALA A 31 12.06 -12.28 -2.69
C ALA A 31 11.65 -13.71 -2.32
N ALA A 32 11.98 -14.69 -3.17
CA ALA A 32 11.78 -16.10 -2.89
C ALA A 32 12.62 -16.58 -1.68
N GLY A 33 13.84 -16.05 -1.53
CA GLY A 33 14.72 -16.31 -0.39
C GLY A 33 14.37 -15.55 0.90
N GLY A 34 13.39 -14.64 0.86
CA GLY A 34 12.97 -13.86 2.03
C GLY A 34 13.94 -12.75 2.46
N ASP A 35 14.87 -12.33 1.59
CA ASP A 35 15.82 -11.25 1.89
C ASP A 35 15.18 -9.86 1.72
N LEU A 36 14.33 -9.52 2.69
CA LEU A 36 13.55 -8.29 2.66
C LEU A 36 14.41 -7.03 2.80
N VAL A 37 15.51 -7.09 3.57
CA VAL A 37 16.37 -5.92 3.84
C VAL A 37 17.09 -5.52 2.56
N THR A 38 17.74 -6.47 1.89
CA THR A 38 18.43 -6.20 0.61
C THR A 38 17.46 -5.68 -0.44
N LEU A 39 16.26 -6.25 -0.54
CA LEU A 39 15.24 -5.77 -1.48
C LEU A 39 14.78 -4.34 -1.17
N ALA A 40 14.54 -4.03 0.09
CA ALA A 40 14.07 -2.72 0.53
C ALA A 40 15.14 -1.63 0.32
N ASP A 41 16.42 -1.97 0.45
CA ASP A 41 17.55 -1.04 0.28
C ASP A 41 18.05 -0.95 -1.17
N ARG A 42 17.65 -1.89 -2.04
CA ARG A 42 18.06 -1.89 -3.46
C ARG A 42 17.61 -0.61 -4.18
N PRO A 43 18.52 0.13 -4.86
CA PRO A 43 18.11 1.25 -5.70
C PRO A 43 17.35 0.74 -6.93
N VAL A 44 16.33 1.50 -7.35
CA VAL A 44 15.58 1.24 -8.58
C VAL A 44 15.66 2.51 -9.42
N THR A 45 16.44 2.45 -10.51
CA THR A 45 16.76 3.61 -11.37
C THR A 45 16.07 3.57 -12.72
N CYS A 46 15.42 2.45 -13.03
CA CYS A 46 14.66 2.28 -14.27
C CYS A 46 13.36 3.11 -14.27
N GLU A 47 12.76 3.25 -15.45
CA GLU A 47 11.54 4.03 -15.62
C GLU A 47 10.29 3.22 -15.21
N ALA A 48 9.54 3.71 -14.22
CA ALA A 48 8.38 3.01 -13.65
C ALA A 48 7.22 2.75 -14.64
N SER A 49 7.17 3.42 -15.80
CA SER A 49 6.19 3.16 -16.86
C SER A 49 6.45 1.82 -17.58
N LYS A 50 7.69 1.30 -17.51
CA LYS A 50 8.06 0.03 -18.12
C LYS A 50 7.60 -1.14 -17.24
N PRO A 51 6.93 -2.17 -17.79
CA PRO A 51 6.34 -3.25 -16.99
C PRO A 51 7.34 -3.98 -16.06
N ALA A 52 8.55 -4.27 -16.55
CA ALA A 52 9.59 -4.92 -15.75
C ALA A 52 10.04 -4.05 -14.56
N CYS A 53 10.19 -2.74 -14.80
CA CYS A 53 10.56 -1.79 -13.75
C CYS A 53 9.43 -1.58 -12.74
N ALA A 54 8.19 -1.50 -13.23
CA ALA A 54 7.00 -1.40 -12.39
C ALA A 54 6.88 -2.62 -11.46
N GLN A 55 7.18 -3.83 -11.97
CA GLN A 55 7.27 -5.04 -11.16
C GLN A 55 8.40 -4.98 -10.12
N LEU A 56 9.57 -4.44 -10.48
CA LEU A 56 10.68 -4.25 -9.53
C LEU A 56 10.30 -3.28 -8.40
N HIS A 57 9.65 -2.16 -8.73
CA HIS A 57 9.09 -1.23 -7.75
C HIS A 57 8.08 -1.90 -6.83
N ARG A 58 7.20 -2.76 -7.35
CA ARG A 58 6.26 -3.55 -6.54
C ARG A 58 7.00 -4.48 -5.57
N ILE A 59 7.98 -5.26 -6.04
CA ILE A 59 8.74 -6.20 -5.18
C ILE A 59 9.44 -5.45 -4.04
N LYS A 60 10.08 -4.32 -4.36
CA LYS A 60 10.69 -3.44 -3.36
C LYS A 60 9.65 -2.89 -2.37
N ALA A 61 8.48 -2.48 -2.87
CA ALA A 61 7.39 -1.98 -2.02
C ALA A 61 6.88 -3.05 -1.06
N ASP A 62 6.69 -4.28 -1.53
CA ASP A 62 6.26 -5.43 -0.73
C ASP A 62 7.28 -5.72 0.39
N ALA A 63 8.57 -5.68 0.08
CA ALA A 63 9.64 -5.85 1.08
C ALA A 63 9.64 -4.74 2.14
N CYS A 64 9.53 -3.47 1.70
CA CYS A 64 9.43 -2.33 2.59
C CYS A 64 8.18 -2.40 3.48
N LEU A 65 7.03 -2.81 2.93
CA LEU A 65 5.79 -2.95 3.69
C LEU A 65 5.92 -4.03 4.77
N ARG A 66 6.45 -5.21 4.41
CA ARG A 66 6.62 -6.32 5.33
C ARG A 66 7.59 -6.00 6.47
N LEU A 67 8.70 -5.31 6.19
CA LEU A 67 9.61 -4.82 7.23
C LEU A 67 8.91 -3.85 8.20
N ALA A 68 8.11 -2.91 7.68
CA ALA A 68 7.36 -1.98 8.51
C ALA A 68 6.31 -2.71 9.38
N GLN A 69 5.61 -3.70 8.81
CA GLN A 69 4.64 -4.52 9.55
C GLN A 69 5.30 -5.38 10.64
N ASN A 70 6.45 -5.98 10.36
CA ASN A 70 7.22 -6.74 11.35
C ASN A 70 7.62 -5.85 12.53
N ALA A 71 8.12 -4.64 12.26
CA ALA A 71 8.44 -3.67 13.30
C ALA A 71 7.19 -3.24 14.11
N LEU A 72 6.03 -3.02 13.46
CA LEU A 72 4.78 -2.76 14.16
C LEU A 72 4.35 -3.92 15.08
N ALA A 73 4.55 -5.17 14.64
CA ALA A 73 4.17 -6.36 15.41
C ALA A 73 4.95 -6.46 16.74
N VAL A 74 6.17 -5.94 16.79
CA VAL A 74 7.02 -5.89 18.00
C VAL A 74 6.98 -4.53 18.72
N GLY A 75 5.99 -3.67 18.41
CA GLY A 75 5.77 -2.41 19.12
C GLY A 75 6.65 -1.23 18.69
N GLN A 76 7.43 -1.36 17.60
CA GLN A 76 8.36 -0.33 17.12
C GLN A 76 7.71 0.71 16.21
N ALA A 77 6.45 1.09 16.49
CA ALA A 77 5.69 2.00 15.63
C ALA A 77 6.27 3.42 15.54
N ARG A 78 7.01 3.86 16.57
CA ARG A 78 7.58 5.21 16.66
C ARG A 78 9.02 5.31 16.13
N GLU A 79 9.64 4.17 15.83
CA GLU A 79 10.99 4.13 15.29
C GLU A 79 11.06 4.81 13.92
N ALA A 80 12.12 5.61 13.71
CA ALA A 80 12.32 6.35 12.47
C ALA A 80 12.35 5.41 11.25
N MET A 81 12.97 4.24 11.41
CA MET A 81 13.08 3.24 10.35
C MET A 81 11.71 2.68 9.94
N THR A 82 10.79 2.45 10.89
CA THR A 82 9.44 1.95 10.59
C THR A 82 8.67 2.94 9.71
N GLY A 83 8.76 4.24 10.03
CA GLY A 83 8.18 5.30 9.19
C GLY A 83 8.83 5.36 7.81
N ALA A 84 10.15 5.24 7.72
CA ALA A 84 10.88 5.24 6.45
C ALA A 84 10.50 4.06 5.55
N ARG A 85 10.35 2.85 6.12
CA ARG A 85 9.91 1.65 5.40
C ARG A 85 8.46 1.78 4.91
N ALA A 86 7.56 2.35 5.72
CA ALA A 86 6.20 2.65 5.29
C ALA A 86 6.16 3.64 4.11
N ALA A 87 6.99 4.69 4.15
CA ALA A 87 7.11 5.67 3.06
C ALA A 87 7.73 5.04 1.79
N CYS A 88 8.73 4.18 1.94
CA CYS A 88 9.30 3.38 0.84
C CYS A 88 8.21 2.54 0.15
N ALA A 89 7.38 1.84 0.92
CA ALA A 89 6.30 1.02 0.37
C ALA A 89 5.31 1.87 -0.45
N LEU A 90 4.85 3.00 0.11
CA LEU A 90 3.94 3.90 -0.61
C LEU A 90 4.52 4.40 -1.93
N SER A 91 5.76 4.89 -1.92
CA SER A 91 6.43 5.38 -3.12
C SER A 91 6.60 4.27 -4.17
N GLY A 92 6.95 3.05 -3.74
CA GLY A 92 7.11 1.91 -4.63
C GLY A 92 5.78 1.47 -5.26
N TYR A 93 4.68 1.42 -4.52
CA TYR A 93 3.37 1.12 -5.11
C TYR A 93 2.86 2.24 -6.02
N ASP A 94 3.10 3.51 -5.67
CA ASP A 94 2.81 4.65 -6.55
C ASP A 94 3.56 4.56 -7.87
N ALA A 95 4.83 4.11 -7.84
CA ALA A 95 5.62 3.86 -9.05
C ALA A 95 5.10 2.65 -9.83
N ALA A 96 4.84 1.52 -9.16
CA ALA A 96 4.35 0.30 -9.79
C ALA A 96 3.04 0.52 -10.57
N LEU A 97 2.11 1.31 -10.02
CA LEU A 97 0.83 1.63 -10.67
C LEU A 97 0.96 2.46 -11.96
N LYS A 98 2.14 3.01 -12.28
CA LYS A 98 2.37 3.74 -13.54
C LYS A 98 2.57 2.83 -14.75
N GLY A 99 3.06 1.60 -14.54
CA GLY A 99 3.42 0.68 -15.61
C GLY A 99 2.85 -0.73 -15.46
N MET A 100 2.15 -1.03 -14.37
CA MET A 100 1.46 -2.30 -14.17
C MET A 100 -0.04 -2.20 -14.46
N ASP A 101 -0.56 -3.19 -15.17
CA ASP A 101 -1.99 -3.48 -15.13
C ASP A 101 -2.34 -4.10 -13.77
N ASP A 102 -3.19 -3.41 -13.01
CA ASP A 102 -3.70 -3.85 -11.71
C ASP A 102 -5.12 -4.42 -11.83
N GLY A 103 -5.41 -5.15 -12.91
CA GLY A 103 -6.73 -5.73 -13.19
C GLY A 103 -7.29 -6.67 -12.10
N LYS A 104 -6.48 -7.08 -11.12
CA LYS A 104 -6.92 -7.83 -9.92
C LYS A 104 -6.99 -6.99 -8.65
N GLY A 105 -6.53 -5.74 -8.69
CA GLY A 105 -6.48 -4.85 -7.55
C GLY A 105 -5.40 -5.17 -6.50
N THR A 106 -4.46 -6.07 -6.81
CA THR A 106 -3.42 -6.51 -5.87
C THR A 106 -2.54 -5.34 -5.42
N VAL A 107 -2.08 -4.51 -6.36
CA VAL A 107 -1.17 -3.40 -6.06
C VAL A 107 -1.91 -2.29 -5.29
N ARG A 108 -3.14 -1.95 -5.71
CA ARG A 108 -3.97 -0.98 -4.97
C ARG A 108 -4.33 -1.47 -3.56
N ALA A 109 -4.62 -2.76 -3.37
CA ALA A 109 -4.89 -3.30 -2.05
C ALA A 109 -3.65 -3.19 -1.14
N ALA A 110 -2.47 -3.56 -1.63
CA ALA A 110 -1.21 -3.43 -0.90
C ALA A 110 -0.86 -1.95 -0.62
N ARG A 111 -1.18 -1.04 -1.54
CA ARG A 111 -1.02 0.40 -1.32
C ARG A 111 -1.92 0.92 -0.19
N MET A 112 -3.17 0.46 -0.09
CA MET A 112 -4.04 0.81 1.03
C MET A 112 -3.48 0.29 2.36
N GLU A 113 -2.86 -0.89 2.36
CA GLU A 113 -2.15 -1.41 3.54
C GLU A 113 -0.95 -0.53 3.92
N ALA A 114 -0.16 -0.08 2.94
CA ALA A 114 0.93 0.86 3.17
C ALA A 114 0.43 2.21 3.70
N LEU A 115 -0.74 2.69 3.27
CA LEU A 115 -1.38 3.88 3.84
C LEU A 115 -1.81 3.64 5.30
N ARG A 116 -2.35 2.45 5.62
CA ARG A 116 -2.71 2.06 6.99
C ARG A 116 -1.48 2.05 7.90
N VAL A 117 -0.39 1.45 7.44
CA VAL A 117 0.90 1.42 8.18
C VAL A 117 1.45 2.83 8.35
N SER A 118 1.44 3.66 7.30
CA SER A 118 1.89 5.06 7.36
C SER A 118 1.06 5.92 8.31
N ARG A 119 -0.24 5.66 8.42
CA ARG A 119 -1.11 6.28 9.43
C ARG A 119 -0.66 5.93 10.85
N VAL A 120 -0.36 4.65 11.11
CA VAL A 120 0.06 4.16 12.42
C VAL A 120 1.44 4.69 12.83
N THR A 121 2.36 4.80 11.88
CA THR A 121 3.75 5.26 12.13
C THR A 121 3.87 6.79 12.13
N SER A 122 2.82 7.51 11.76
CA SER A 122 2.84 8.98 11.71
C SER A 122 3.11 9.59 13.09
N ARG A 123 4.01 10.57 13.13
CA ARG A 123 4.41 11.28 14.35
C ARG A 123 3.43 12.37 14.78
N SER A 124 2.42 12.68 13.98
CA SER A 124 1.42 13.69 14.30
C SER A 124 0.01 13.22 13.96
N THR A 125 -0.98 13.69 14.71
CA THR A 125 -2.39 13.40 14.45
C THR A 125 -2.84 13.94 13.09
N SER A 126 -2.33 15.10 12.68
CA SER A 126 -2.61 15.67 11.35
C SER A 126 -2.05 14.78 10.22
N GLY A 127 -0.81 14.30 10.36
CA GLY A 127 -0.22 13.36 9.40
C GLY A 127 -0.99 12.04 9.33
N ALA A 128 -1.35 11.47 10.48
CA ALA A 128 -2.19 10.27 10.56
C ALA A 128 -3.54 10.47 9.87
N ARG A 129 -4.22 11.61 10.11
CA ARG A 129 -5.49 11.98 9.46
C ARG A 129 -5.34 12.09 7.94
N GLY A 130 -4.24 12.67 7.47
CA GLY A 130 -3.93 12.77 6.04
C GLY A 130 -3.84 11.39 5.38
N PHE A 131 -3.11 10.45 5.98
CA PHE A 131 -3.05 9.06 5.50
C PHE A 131 -4.40 8.34 5.61
N ASN A 132 -5.16 8.54 6.71
CA ASN A 132 -6.49 7.97 6.89
C ASN A 132 -7.46 8.39 5.78
N THR A 133 -7.46 9.70 5.47
CA THR A 133 -8.29 10.28 4.42
C THR A 133 -7.94 9.71 3.04
N ARG A 134 -6.64 9.62 2.72
CA ARG A 134 -6.17 9.00 1.48
C ARG A 134 -6.61 7.54 1.38
N MET A 135 -6.46 6.77 2.45
CA MET A 135 -6.85 5.37 2.51
C MET A 135 -8.36 5.19 2.30
N GLY A 136 -9.20 5.98 2.97
CA GLY A 136 -10.65 5.91 2.81
C GLY A 136 -11.12 6.25 1.38
N ARG A 137 -10.50 7.24 0.73
CA ARG A 137 -10.80 7.59 -0.67
C ARG A 137 -10.37 6.51 -1.65
N GLU A 138 -9.17 5.98 -1.49
CA GLU A 138 -8.69 4.89 -2.32
C GLU A 138 -9.56 3.64 -2.15
N ALA A 139 -9.92 3.30 -0.91
CA ALA A 139 -10.77 2.16 -0.62
C ALA A 139 -12.19 2.30 -1.20
N ALA A 140 -12.73 3.53 -1.24
CA ALA A 140 -13.98 3.80 -1.96
C ALA A 140 -13.85 3.58 -3.47
N THR A 141 -12.77 4.10 -4.07
CA THR A 141 -12.49 3.91 -5.51
C THR A 141 -12.27 2.43 -5.84
N PHE A 142 -11.51 1.73 -5.00
CA PHE A 142 -11.24 0.31 -5.10
C PHE A 142 -12.53 -0.51 -5.05
N GLN A 143 -13.41 -0.21 -4.08
CA GLN A 143 -14.69 -0.89 -3.95
C GLN A 143 -15.58 -0.69 -5.18
N SER A 144 -15.52 0.46 -5.85
CA SER A 144 -16.26 0.68 -7.10
C SER A 144 -15.70 -0.15 -8.26
N ALA A 145 -14.37 -0.30 -8.35
CA ALA A 145 -13.72 -1.07 -9.41
C ALA A 145 -13.79 -2.59 -9.17
N PHE A 146 -13.77 -3.02 -7.91
CA PHE A 146 -13.73 -4.42 -7.48
C PHE A 146 -14.82 -4.68 -6.42
N PRO A 147 -16.11 -4.65 -6.81
CA PRO A 147 -17.24 -4.63 -5.88
C PRO A 147 -17.39 -5.88 -5.03
N ASP A 148 -16.81 -6.99 -5.48
CA ASP A 148 -16.83 -8.31 -4.84
C ASP A 148 -15.61 -8.55 -3.94
N ARG A 149 -14.65 -7.63 -3.89
CA ARG A 149 -13.41 -7.79 -3.10
C ARG A 149 -13.55 -7.20 -1.70
N ASP A 150 -12.98 -7.91 -0.73
CA ASP A 150 -13.02 -7.55 0.68
C ASP A 150 -12.22 -6.29 1.04
N ALA A 151 -11.11 -6.03 0.34
CA ALA A 151 -10.18 -4.96 0.67
C ALA A 151 -10.84 -3.57 0.67
N GLY A 152 -11.70 -3.26 -0.31
CA GLY A 152 -12.38 -1.96 -0.38
C GLY A 152 -13.22 -1.69 0.88
N PRO A 153 -14.23 -2.52 1.18
CA PRO A 153 -15.01 -2.40 2.42
C PRO A 153 -14.16 -2.43 3.69
N TYR A 154 -13.15 -3.31 3.77
CA TYR A 154 -12.26 -3.41 4.94
C TYR A 154 -11.51 -2.10 5.22
N TYR A 155 -10.80 -1.55 4.23
CA TYR A 155 -10.03 -0.33 4.45
C TYR A 155 -10.92 0.90 4.67
N ARG A 156 -12.15 0.92 4.13
CA ARG A 156 -13.15 1.94 4.49
C ARG A 156 -13.62 1.79 5.94
N ALA A 157 -13.88 0.57 6.40
CA ALA A 157 -14.24 0.31 7.79
C ALA A 157 -13.11 0.76 8.74
N ALA A 158 -11.87 0.42 8.42
CA ALA A 158 -10.69 0.83 9.19
C ALA A 158 -10.47 2.35 9.20
N ALA A 159 -10.86 3.05 8.12
CA ALA A 159 -10.79 4.51 8.07
C ALA A 159 -11.86 5.16 8.96
N ARG A 160 -13.10 4.64 8.92
CA ARG A 160 -14.23 5.11 9.73
C ARG A 160 -14.02 4.86 11.22
N TYR A 161 -13.53 3.67 11.58
CA TYR A 161 -13.14 3.36 12.95
C TYR A 161 -12.10 4.37 13.49
N TRP A 162 -11.11 4.75 12.67
CA TRP A 162 -10.11 5.74 13.07
C TRP A 162 -10.72 7.13 13.27
N GLU A 163 -11.64 7.57 12.40
CA GLU A 163 -12.36 8.84 12.60
C GLU A 163 -13.21 8.83 13.87
N ALA A 164 -13.85 7.72 14.22
CA ALA A 164 -14.58 7.63 15.48
C ALA A 164 -13.68 7.67 16.73
N ALA A 165 -12.45 7.18 16.61
CA ALA A 165 -11.49 7.15 17.71
C ALA A 165 -10.76 8.48 17.91
N PHE A 166 -10.45 9.20 16.82
CA PHE A 166 -9.56 10.39 16.84
C PHE A 166 -10.17 11.64 16.20
N GLY A 167 -11.38 11.54 15.65
CA GLY A 167 -12.15 12.61 15.03
C GLY A 167 -13.04 13.36 16.03
N SER A 168 -14.09 13.99 15.51
CA SER A 168 -15.06 14.71 16.35
C SER A 168 -15.92 13.72 17.14
N SER A 169 -16.17 14.02 18.42
CA SER A 169 -17.08 13.22 19.24
C SER A 169 -18.50 13.21 18.67
N ALA A 170 -18.92 14.30 18.02
CA ALA A 170 -20.28 14.44 17.47
C ALA A 170 -20.62 13.42 16.37
N THR A 171 -19.63 12.91 15.63
CA THR A 171 -19.86 11.93 14.55
C THR A 171 -19.47 10.51 14.94
N ALA A 172 -18.94 10.29 16.14
CA ALA A 172 -18.30 9.03 16.51
C ALA A 172 -19.24 7.81 16.39
N CYS A 173 -20.50 7.92 16.83
CA CYS A 173 -21.45 6.81 16.70
C CYS A 173 -21.86 6.55 15.25
N ALA A 174 -22.04 7.60 14.45
CA ALA A 174 -22.33 7.44 13.02
C ALA A 174 -21.16 6.77 12.28
N ASP A 175 -19.92 7.16 12.60
CA ASP A 175 -18.72 6.56 12.02
C ASP A 175 -18.55 5.09 12.46
N LEU A 176 -18.84 4.74 13.71
CA LEU A 176 -18.80 3.35 14.19
C LEU A 176 -19.88 2.48 13.55
N GLY A 177 -21.11 2.98 13.41
CA GLY A 177 -22.18 2.30 12.69
C GLY A 177 -21.79 2.02 11.24
N ALA A 178 -21.25 3.03 10.54
CA ALA A 178 -20.75 2.88 9.18
C ALA A 178 -19.58 1.87 9.11
N ALA A 179 -18.65 1.91 10.07
CA ALA A 179 -17.54 0.96 10.14
C ALA A 179 -18.04 -0.48 10.30
N LYS A 180 -19.04 -0.71 11.16
CA LYS A 180 -19.66 -2.03 11.38
C LYS A 180 -20.29 -2.58 10.10
N THR A 181 -21.08 -1.77 9.39
CA THR A 181 -21.70 -2.18 8.11
C THR A 181 -20.65 -2.52 7.06
N LEU A 182 -19.58 -1.73 6.95
CA LEU A 182 -18.50 -1.97 6.00
C LEU A 182 -17.67 -3.22 6.35
N ALA A 183 -17.42 -3.48 7.63
CA ALA A 183 -16.74 -4.70 8.08
C ALA A 183 -17.58 -5.95 7.78
N ALA A 184 -18.90 -5.91 8.02
CA ALA A 184 -19.81 -6.99 7.65
C ALA A 184 -19.81 -7.24 6.13
N LYS A 185 -19.71 -6.19 5.31
CA LYS A 185 -19.54 -6.33 3.86
C LYS A 185 -18.19 -6.94 3.47
N ALA A 186 -17.10 -6.56 4.16
CA ALA A 186 -15.78 -7.14 3.91
C ALA A 186 -15.76 -8.65 4.17
N ARG A 187 -16.49 -9.12 5.18
CA ARG A 187 -16.59 -10.54 5.56
C ARG A 187 -17.11 -11.44 4.45
N THR A 188 -18.03 -10.94 3.63
CA THR A 188 -18.61 -11.70 2.51
C THR A 188 -17.88 -11.47 1.20
N GLY A 189 -16.89 -10.57 1.17
CA GLY A 189 -16.06 -10.29 0.01
C GLY A 189 -15.02 -11.37 -0.24
N ARG A 190 -14.61 -11.52 -1.49
CA ARG A 190 -13.50 -12.39 -1.89
C ARG A 190 -12.17 -11.71 -1.62
N SER A 191 -11.19 -12.47 -1.12
CA SER A 191 -9.82 -11.98 -0.94
C SER A 191 -9.22 -11.50 -2.26
N VAL A 192 -8.38 -10.48 -2.18
CA VAL A 192 -7.54 -10.03 -3.30
C VAL A 192 -6.39 -11.03 -3.49
N PRO A 193 -6.20 -11.60 -4.71
CA PRO A 193 -5.10 -12.54 -4.96
C PRO A 193 -3.74 -11.87 -4.71
N ASP A 194 -2.84 -12.58 -4.03
CA ASP A 194 -1.49 -12.11 -3.67
C ASP A 194 -1.47 -10.73 -2.96
N GLY A 195 -2.60 -10.34 -2.36
CA GLY A 195 -2.78 -9.07 -1.64
C GLY A 195 -2.69 -9.24 -0.12
N PRO A 196 -2.98 -8.16 0.64
CA PRO A 196 -3.07 -8.23 2.10
C PRO A 196 -4.09 -9.28 2.55
N ALA A 197 -3.77 -10.01 3.62
CA ALA A 197 -4.65 -11.01 4.24
C ALA A 197 -5.76 -10.35 5.06
N VAL A 198 -6.70 -9.70 4.37
CA VAL A 198 -7.80 -8.94 4.97
C VAL A 198 -8.69 -9.81 5.86
N GLN A 199 -9.00 -11.03 5.43
CA GLN A 199 -9.83 -11.96 6.20
C GLN A 199 -9.23 -12.31 7.56
N ASP A 200 -7.90 -12.41 7.67
CA ASP A 200 -7.22 -12.69 8.94
C ASP A 200 -7.27 -11.48 9.89
N ALA A 201 -7.25 -10.27 9.32
CA ALA A 201 -7.25 -9.01 10.08
C ALA A 201 -8.66 -8.52 10.46
N LEU A 202 -9.70 -9.00 9.78
CA LEU A 202 -11.08 -8.53 9.93
C LEU A 202 -11.68 -8.79 11.33
N PRO A 203 -11.54 -9.98 11.95
CA PRO A 203 -12.11 -10.22 13.28
C PRO A 203 -11.61 -9.23 14.34
N LYS A 204 -10.32 -8.87 14.27
CA LYS A 204 -9.74 -7.88 15.17
C LYS A 204 -10.34 -6.49 14.97
N LEU A 205 -10.56 -6.07 13.72
CA LEU A 205 -11.18 -4.79 13.42
C LEU A 205 -12.64 -4.75 13.92
N GLU A 206 -13.40 -5.82 13.74
CA GLU A 206 -14.79 -5.92 14.21
C GLU A 206 -14.86 -5.87 15.74
N GLN A 207 -13.96 -6.57 16.43
CA GLN A 207 -13.84 -6.49 17.88
C GLN A 207 -13.55 -5.06 18.34
N GLN A 208 -12.61 -4.37 17.68
CA GLN A 208 -12.25 -2.99 18.00
C GLN A 208 -13.42 -2.01 17.79
N ILE A 209 -14.18 -2.18 16.70
CA ILE A 209 -15.38 -1.38 16.42
C ILE A 209 -16.44 -1.61 17.51
N ALA A 210 -16.70 -2.87 17.86
CA ALA A 210 -17.69 -3.23 18.87
C ALA A 210 -17.32 -2.68 20.26
N GLN A 211 -16.06 -2.82 20.67
CA GLN A 211 -15.54 -2.27 21.93
C GLN A 211 -15.65 -0.74 21.96
N ALA A 212 -15.29 -0.06 20.86
CA ALA A 212 -15.41 1.39 20.78
C ALA A 212 -16.87 1.87 20.84
N ALA A 213 -17.80 1.16 20.18
CA ALA A 213 -19.23 1.45 20.23
C ALA A 213 -19.79 1.32 21.64
N ALA A 214 -19.47 0.21 22.33
CA ALA A 214 -19.87 0.01 23.72
C ALA A 214 -19.31 1.10 24.64
N SER A 215 -18.02 1.44 24.49
CA SER A 215 -17.37 2.48 25.32
C SER A 215 -17.96 3.89 25.15
N LYS A 216 -18.59 4.15 24.00
CA LYS A 216 -19.17 5.45 23.65
C LYS A 216 -20.70 5.48 23.79
N GLY A 217 -21.32 4.38 24.21
CA GLY A 217 -22.79 4.28 24.33
C GLY A 217 -23.52 4.37 22.99
N CYS A 218 -22.88 3.95 21.90
CA CYS A 218 -23.50 3.93 20.58
C CYS A 218 -24.40 2.69 20.46
N SER A 219 -25.70 2.91 20.27
CA SER A 219 -26.71 1.88 20.02
C SER A 219 -26.87 1.52 18.55
#